data_AF-A0A2C5X7D6-F1
#
_entry.id   AF-A0A2C5X7D6-F1
#
_cell.length_a   1.000
_cell.length_b   1.000
_cell.length_c   1.000
_cell.angle_alpha   90.00
_cell.angle_beta   90.00
_cell.angle_gamma   90.00
#
_symmetry.space_group_name_H-M   'P 1'
#
loop_
_entity.id
_entity.type
_entity.pdbx_description
1 polymer ?
#
loop_
_entity_poly.entity_id
_entity_poly.type
_entity_poly.pdbx_seq_one_letter_code
_entity_poly.pdbx_strand_id
1 'polypeptide(L)'
;MAKLTSKSIVNVASKIYRRIHIKDPGEYEVTLAYYNGETTAANWVVRPISSDRKAKNVILFIGDGMTTSMITAACMLEHKSVNRKYQSHMAMNLFPILGHQITHSIDTTMTDPANLASALYSGHKGSARSMGVCSDSSPGQFDDLKVETIAELVTRILGMHWGAATTANLNGATPAALVSHTCSRSNYGPIIAYILNGITKYTWDEYVLKFSSF
;
A
#
# COMPACT_ATOMS: atom_id res chain seq x y z
N MET A 1 21.42 -7.07 -15.79
CA MET A 1 21.59 -7.17 -14.32
C MET A 1 22.47 -6.04 -13.83
N ALA A 2 21.89 -5.01 -13.20
CA ALA A 2 22.64 -4.00 -12.48
C ALA A 2 22.66 -4.38 -11.00
N LYS A 3 23.85 -4.60 -10.43
CA LYS A 3 24.02 -5.12 -9.07
C LYS A 3 24.43 -3.97 -8.14
N LEU A 4 23.50 -3.48 -7.33
CA LEU A 4 23.78 -2.48 -6.29
C LEU A 4 24.23 -3.20 -5.03
N THR A 5 25.50 -3.07 -4.66
CA THR A 5 26.08 -3.73 -3.47
C THR A 5 26.57 -2.67 -2.49
N SER A 6 26.01 -2.61 -1.27
CA SER A 6 26.58 -1.77 -0.20
C SER A 6 26.45 -2.44 1.17
N LYS A 7 27.54 -2.47 1.93
CA LYS A 7 27.58 -3.04 3.30
C LYS A 7 26.89 -2.09 4.29
N SER A 8 26.18 -2.60 5.30
CA SER A 8 25.72 -1.76 6.43
C SER A 8 26.88 -1.49 7.40
N ILE A 9 26.73 -0.52 8.31
CA ILE A 9 27.71 -0.17 9.38
C ILE A 9 27.22 -0.68 10.76
N VAL A 10 26.00 -1.20 10.84
CA VAL A 10 25.35 -1.70 12.06
C VAL A 10 24.51 -2.96 11.77
N ASN A 11 24.31 -3.80 12.79
CA ASN A 11 23.32 -4.88 12.76
C ASN A 11 21.92 -4.27 12.74
N VAL A 12 21.19 -4.42 11.65
CA VAL A 12 19.84 -3.87 11.44
C VAL A 12 18.92 -4.93 10.87
N ALA A 13 17.68 -4.98 11.34
CA ALA A 13 16.64 -5.85 10.80
C ALA A 13 16.19 -5.42 9.39
N SER A 14 16.38 -4.15 9.03
CA SER A 14 16.06 -3.58 7.72
C SER A 14 17.07 -2.49 7.32
N LYS A 15 17.30 -2.30 6.01
CA LYS A 15 18.11 -1.21 5.45
C LYS A 15 17.33 -0.54 4.33
N ILE A 16 17.06 0.75 4.49
CA ILE A 16 16.26 1.53 3.53
C ILE A 16 17.23 2.30 2.63
N TYR A 17 17.15 2.06 1.32
CA TYR A 17 17.85 2.85 0.32
C TYR A 17 16.95 3.98 -0.16
N ARG A 18 17.45 5.22 -0.10
CA ARG A 18 16.72 6.41 -0.56
C ARG A 18 17.16 6.78 -1.98
N ARG A 19 16.25 7.37 -2.76
CA ARG A 19 16.51 7.89 -4.13
C ARG A 19 16.95 6.83 -5.14
N ILE A 20 16.59 5.56 -4.96
CA ILE A 20 16.72 4.56 -6.03
C ILE A 20 15.66 4.88 -7.08
N HIS A 21 16.09 5.08 -8.32
CA HIS A 21 15.22 5.30 -9.45
C HIS A 21 15.61 4.36 -10.58
N ILE A 22 14.70 3.47 -10.95
CA ILE A 22 14.88 2.47 -12.00
C ILE A 22 14.03 2.90 -13.19
N LYS A 23 14.69 3.33 -14.27
CA LYS A 23 14.04 3.88 -15.47
C LYS A 23 13.57 2.80 -16.44
N ASP A 24 14.38 1.77 -16.59
CA ASP A 24 14.19 0.80 -17.67
C ASP A 24 13.36 -0.38 -17.19
N PRO A 25 12.35 -0.83 -17.97
CA PRO A 25 11.64 -2.06 -17.70
C PRO A 25 12.60 -3.26 -17.71
N GLY A 26 12.41 -4.20 -16.80
CA GLY A 26 13.25 -5.39 -16.68
C GLY A 26 13.17 -6.07 -15.33
N GLU A 27 13.90 -7.18 -15.21
CA GLU A 27 14.08 -7.88 -13.94
C GLU A 27 15.34 -7.37 -13.23
N TYR A 28 15.17 -6.95 -11.98
CA TYR A 28 16.20 -6.43 -11.12
C TYR A 28 16.34 -7.35 -9.92
N GLU A 29 17.58 -7.70 -9.59
CA GLU A 29 17.91 -8.44 -8.39
C GLU A 29 18.62 -7.49 -7.42
N VAL A 30 18.02 -7.30 -6.25
CA VAL A 30 18.62 -6.51 -5.17
C VAL A 30 19.20 -7.49 -4.16
N THR A 31 20.53 -7.59 -4.12
CA THR A 31 21.24 -8.45 -3.16
C THR A 31 21.67 -7.64 -1.94
N LEU A 32 21.20 -8.02 -0.76
CA LEU A 32 21.70 -7.52 0.52
C LEU A 32 22.76 -8.50 1.06
N ALA A 33 23.93 -8.00 1.46
CA ALA A 33 24.99 -8.79 2.08
C ALA A 33 25.13 -8.44 3.57
N TYR A 34 25.10 -9.45 4.43
CA TYR A 34 25.24 -9.32 5.88
C TYR A 34 26.70 -9.50 6.33
N TYR A 35 26.98 -9.13 7.58
CA TYR A 35 28.33 -9.23 8.17
C TYR A 35 28.86 -10.65 8.31
N ASN A 36 27.97 -11.62 8.57
CA ASN A 36 28.28 -13.04 8.69
C ASN A 36 28.56 -13.71 7.33
N GLY A 37 28.55 -12.96 6.22
CA GLY A 37 28.75 -13.47 4.87
C GLY A 37 27.48 -14.03 4.22
N GLU A 38 26.35 -14.05 4.93
CA GLU A 38 25.07 -14.42 4.33
C GLU A 38 24.59 -13.35 3.35
N THR A 39 23.75 -13.76 2.40
CA THR A 39 23.12 -12.84 1.46
C THR A 39 21.63 -13.14 1.34
N THR A 40 20.82 -12.10 1.17
CA THR A 40 19.40 -12.22 0.79
C THR A 40 19.21 -11.48 -0.53
N ALA A 41 18.60 -12.15 -1.51
CA ALA A 41 18.22 -11.54 -2.78
C ALA A 41 16.72 -11.26 -2.82
N ALA A 42 16.34 -10.06 -3.27
CA ALA A 42 14.97 -9.72 -3.60
C ALA A 42 14.86 -9.50 -5.10
N ASN A 43 13.94 -10.21 -5.75
CA ASN A 43 13.65 -10.05 -7.16
C ASN A 43 12.56 -8.99 -7.35
N TRP A 44 12.81 -8.03 -8.22
CA TRP A 44 11.89 -6.95 -8.57
C TRP A 44 11.69 -6.92 -10.09
N VAL A 45 10.46 -7.10 -10.54
CA VAL A 45 10.10 -6.98 -11.97
C VAL A 45 9.52 -5.59 -12.23
N VAL A 46 10.25 -4.75 -12.97
CA VAL A 46 9.77 -3.46 -13.46
C VAL A 46 9.11 -3.67 -14.81
N ARG A 47 7.78 -3.55 -14.85
CA ARG A 47 7.01 -3.74 -16.08
C ARG A 47 7.07 -2.48 -16.95
N PRO A 48 7.05 -2.62 -18.29
CA PRO A 48 6.96 -1.47 -19.18
C PRO A 48 5.66 -0.71 -18.94
N ILE A 49 5.77 0.62 -18.87
CA ILE A 49 4.60 1.51 -18.80
C ILE A 49 3.89 1.41 -20.15
N SER A 50 2.62 0.99 -20.14
CA SER A 50 1.81 0.92 -21.36
C SER A 50 1.67 2.33 -21.96
N SER A 51 1.92 2.47 -23.26
CA SER A 51 1.85 3.75 -23.99
C SER A 51 0.45 4.35 -24.05
N ASP A 52 -0.58 3.54 -23.81
CA ASP A 52 -1.97 4.00 -23.80
C ASP A 52 -2.44 4.30 -22.37
N ARG A 53 -2.36 5.56 -21.94
CA ARG A 53 -3.10 5.99 -20.73
C ARG A 53 -4.60 5.98 -21.01
N LYS A 54 -5.28 4.89 -20.62
CA LYS A 54 -6.73 4.72 -20.85
C LYS A 54 -7.61 5.10 -19.65
N ALA A 55 -7.11 5.02 -18.42
CA ALA A 55 -7.92 5.24 -17.23
C ALA A 55 -7.99 6.73 -16.84
N LYS A 56 -9.13 7.37 -17.12
CA LYS A 56 -9.44 8.74 -16.64
C LYS A 56 -9.81 8.76 -15.15
N ASN A 57 -10.47 7.70 -14.68
CA ASN A 57 -10.97 7.56 -13.32
C ASN A 57 -10.57 6.20 -12.76
N VAL A 58 -10.28 6.13 -11.46
CA VAL A 58 -10.00 4.89 -10.74
C VAL A 58 -10.97 4.79 -9.57
N ILE A 59 -11.66 3.65 -9.46
CA ILE A 59 -12.55 3.35 -8.33
C ILE A 59 -12.01 2.06 -7.70
N LEU A 60 -11.69 2.13 -6.41
CA LEU A 60 -11.19 1.01 -5.63
C LEU A 60 -12.20 0.64 -4.54
N PHE A 61 -12.73 -0.58 -4.62
CA PHE A 61 -13.59 -1.15 -3.59
C PHE A 61 -12.76 -2.01 -2.65
N ILE A 62 -12.85 -1.75 -1.35
CA ILE A 62 -12.14 -2.52 -0.31
C ILE A 62 -13.17 -3.17 0.60
N GLY A 63 -13.26 -4.50 0.55
CA GLY A 63 -13.98 -5.29 1.55
C GLY A 63 -13.05 -5.62 2.72
N ASP A 64 -13.14 -4.86 3.81
CA ASP A 64 -12.30 -5.09 5.00
C ASP A 64 -12.59 -6.48 5.60
N GLY A 65 -11.55 -7.29 5.76
CA GLY A 65 -11.66 -8.69 6.21
C GLY A 65 -12.31 -9.66 5.22
N MET A 66 -12.61 -9.25 3.98
CA MET A 66 -13.35 -10.07 3.01
C MET A 66 -12.48 -11.18 2.40
N THR A 67 -12.57 -12.38 2.97
CA THR A 67 -11.89 -13.57 2.46
C THR A 67 -12.66 -14.24 1.31
N THR A 68 -12.00 -15.12 0.55
CA THR A 68 -12.64 -15.88 -0.54
C THR A 68 -13.84 -16.72 -0.07
N SER A 69 -13.80 -17.23 1.17
CA SER A 69 -14.91 -17.96 1.76
C SER A 69 -16.11 -17.04 2.08
N MET A 70 -15.85 -15.81 2.55
CA MET A 70 -16.91 -14.82 2.76
C MET A 70 -17.56 -14.38 1.45
N ILE A 71 -16.80 -14.22 0.37
CA ILE A 71 -17.32 -13.95 -0.98
C ILE A 71 -18.28 -15.07 -1.42
N THR A 72 -17.89 -16.33 -1.21
CA THR A 72 -18.73 -17.49 -1.53
C THR A 72 -19.99 -17.53 -0.67
N ALA A 73 -19.87 -17.26 0.63
CA ALA A 73 -21.01 -17.21 1.53
C ALA A 73 -22.00 -16.08 1.15
N ALA A 74 -21.49 -14.89 0.79
CA ALA A 74 -22.31 -13.79 0.30
C ALA A 74 -23.08 -14.17 -0.97
N CYS A 75 -22.43 -14.85 -1.93
CA CYS A 75 -23.10 -15.36 -3.11
C CYS A 75 -24.25 -16.32 -2.78
N MET A 76 -24.08 -17.19 -1.77
CA MET A 76 -25.11 -18.13 -1.33
C MET A 76 -26.29 -17.46 -0.63
N LEU A 77 -26.05 -16.35 0.09
CA LEU A 77 -27.08 -15.61 0.81
C LEU A 77 -27.88 -14.69 -0.12
N GLU A 78 -27.20 -14.03 -1.05
CA GLU A 78 -27.82 -13.00 -1.91
C GLU A 78 -28.51 -13.61 -3.13
N HIS A 79 -27.98 -14.70 -3.70
CA HIS A 79 -28.50 -15.28 -4.93
C HIS A 79 -29.21 -16.60 -4.68
N LYS A 80 -30.43 -16.72 -5.22
CA LYS A 80 -31.19 -17.96 -5.20
C LYS A 80 -30.37 -19.09 -5.84
N SER A 81 -30.31 -20.23 -5.16
CA SER A 81 -29.72 -21.47 -5.68
C SER A 81 -30.83 -22.44 -6.08
N VAL A 82 -30.79 -22.93 -7.32
CA VAL A 82 -31.70 -23.99 -7.81
C VAL A 82 -30.82 -25.13 -8.28
N ASN A 83 -31.08 -26.34 -7.81
CA ASN A 83 -30.26 -27.53 -8.11
C ASN A 83 -28.75 -27.31 -7.81
N ARG A 84 -28.44 -26.58 -6.73
CA ARG A 84 -27.06 -26.21 -6.32
C ARG A 84 -26.29 -25.32 -7.32
N LYS A 85 -26.99 -24.68 -8.27
CA LYS A 85 -26.42 -23.68 -9.17
C LYS A 85 -26.96 -22.30 -8.83
N TYR A 86 -26.05 -21.34 -8.71
CA TYR A 86 -26.40 -19.92 -8.56
C TYR A 86 -27.17 -19.45 -9.80
N GLN A 87 -28.28 -18.76 -9.57
CA GLN A 87 -29.10 -18.20 -10.64
C GLN A 87 -28.62 -16.82 -11.11
N SER A 88 -27.73 -16.18 -10.35
CA SER A 88 -27.10 -14.90 -10.68
C SER A 88 -25.72 -14.80 -10.01
N HIS A 89 -24.92 -13.84 -10.44
CA HIS A 89 -23.58 -13.58 -9.94
C HIS A 89 -23.53 -12.22 -9.24
N MET A 90 -22.70 -12.10 -8.20
CA MET A 90 -22.35 -10.80 -7.63
C MET A 90 -21.64 -9.96 -8.69
N ALA A 91 -21.81 -8.64 -8.65
CA ALA A 91 -21.18 -7.72 -9.61
C ALA A 91 -19.64 -7.88 -9.65
N MET A 92 -19.01 -8.18 -8.51
CA MET A 92 -17.57 -8.44 -8.45
C MET A 92 -17.12 -9.68 -9.23
N ASN A 93 -17.98 -10.70 -9.37
CA ASN A 93 -17.66 -11.90 -10.14
C ASN A 93 -17.77 -11.68 -11.66
N LEU A 94 -18.29 -10.53 -12.09
CA LEU A 94 -18.36 -10.15 -13.51
C LEU A 94 -17.06 -9.47 -13.99
N PHE A 95 -16.12 -9.15 -13.10
CA PHE A 95 -14.83 -8.58 -13.52
C PHE A 95 -14.05 -9.61 -14.36
N PRO A 96 -13.47 -9.20 -15.51
CA PRO A 96 -12.82 -10.13 -16.43
C PRO A 96 -11.45 -10.62 -15.93
N ILE A 97 -10.90 -9.96 -14.91
CA ILE A 97 -9.56 -10.24 -14.39
C ILE A 97 -9.68 -10.50 -12.89
N LEU A 98 -9.09 -11.62 -12.45
CA LEU A 98 -8.96 -11.98 -11.05
C LEU A 98 -7.47 -12.12 -10.72
N GLY A 99 -7.05 -11.56 -9.58
CA GLY A 99 -5.70 -11.67 -9.06
C GLY A 99 -5.70 -12.12 -7.61
N HIS A 100 -4.62 -12.78 -7.19
CA HIS A 100 -4.37 -13.10 -5.79
C HIS A 100 -3.30 -12.18 -5.22
N GLN A 101 -3.52 -11.70 -4.00
CA GLN A 101 -2.59 -10.82 -3.29
C GLN A 101 -2.07 -11.50 -2.03
N ILE A 102 -0.77 -11.40 -1.80
CA ILE A 102 -0.12 -11.87 -0.57
C ILE A 102 -0.06 -10.70 0.41
N THR A 103 -0.83 -10.79 1.50
CA THR A 103 -1.14 -9.64 2.36
C THR A 103 -0.17 -9.39 3.51
N HIS A 104 0.82 -10.25 3.76
CA HIS A 104 1.72 -10.14 4.94
C HIS A 104 2.35 -8.74 5.09
N SER A 105 2.55 -8.33 6.34
CA SER A 105 3.35 -7.17 6.75
C SER A 105 4.84 -7.51 6.70
N ILE A 106 5.71 -6.50 6.89
CA ILE A 106 7.16 -6.74 7.06
C ILE A 106 7.45 -7.56 8.33
N ASP A 107 6.70 -7.34 9.40
CA ASP A 107 6.95 -7.87 10.75
C ASP A 107 5.97 -8.97 11.18
N THR A 108 4.88 -9.17 10.44
CA THR A 108 3.76 -10.02 10.85
C THR A 108 3.15 -10.76 9.65
N THR A 109 2.85 -12.04 9.82
CA THR A 109 2.15 -12.86 8.82
C THR A 109 0.66 -12.55 8.77
N MET A 110 0.06 -12.18 9.91
CA MET A 110 -1.30 -11.65 10.00
C MET A 110 -1.26 -10.13 9.98
N THR A 111 -1.89 -9.56 8.96
CA THR A 111 -1.80 -8.13 8.65
C THR A 111 -2.81 -7.31 9.46
N ASP A 112 -2.36 -6.17 9.99
CA ASP A 112 -3.25 -5.14 10.50
C ASP A 112 -3.87 -4.33 9.33
N PRO A 113 -5.17 -3.96 9.40
CA PRO A 113 -5.83 -3.17 8.35
C PRO A 113 -5.11 -1.87 7.96
N ALA A 114 -4.38 -1.23 8.88
CA ALA A 114 -3.60 -0.02 8.61
C ALA A 114 -2.48 -0.25 7.61
N ASN A 115 -1.69 -1.31 7.84
CA ASN A 115 -0.59 -1.66 6.97
C ASN A 115 -1.11 -2.11 5.60
N LEU A 116 -2.15 -2.96 5.59
CA LEU A 116 -2.72 -3.44 4.34
C LEU A 116 -3.26 -2.29 3.49
N ALA A 117 -4.02 -1.37 4.10
CA ALA A 117 -4.54 -0.20 3.41
C ALA A 117 -3.40 0.71 2.92
N SER A 118 -2.40 0.96 3.77
CA SER A 118 -1.20 1.71 3.39
C SER A 118 -0.48 1.11 2.19
N ALA A 119 -0.32 -0.22 2.14
CA ALA A 119 0.31 -0.90 1.02
C ALA A 119 -0.53 -0.82 -0.26
N LEU A 120 -1.86 -0.86 -0.15
CA LEU A 120 -2.75 -0.69 -1.31
C LEU A 120 -2.68 0.73 -1.88
N TYR A 121 -2.54 1.75 -1.03
CA TYR A 121 -2.53 3.15 -1.47
C TYR A 121 -1.15 3.67 -1.86
N SER A 122 -0.09 3.19 -1.21
CA SER A 122 1.28 3.66 -1.46
C SER A 122 2.11 2.68 -2.28
N GLY A 123 1.65 1.43 -2.46
CA GLY A 123 2.45 0.38 -3.09
C GLY A 123 3.60 -0.13 -2.22
N HIS A 124 3.73 0.34 -0.98
CA HIS A 124 4.81 -0.04 -0.06
C HIS A 124 4.28 -0.81 1.15
N LYS A 125 4.82 -2.01 1.39
CA LYS A 125 4.52 -2.76 2.61
C LYS A 125 5.18 -2.08 3.81
N GLY A 126 4.44 -1.94 4.91
CA GLY A 126 4.95 -1.40 6.17
C GLY A 126 5.03 -2.46 7.28
N SER A 127 5.28 -2.00 8.50
CA SER A 127 5.08 -2.79 9.72
C SER A 127 3.61 -2.77 10.16
N ALA A 128 3.23 -3.68 11.05
CA ALA A 128 1.88 -3.70 11.59
C ALA A 128 1.51 -2.35 12.23
N ARG A 129 0.25 -1.95 12.08
CA ARG A 129 -0.36 -0.74 12.67
C ARG A 129 0.14 0.60 12.10
N SER A 130 1.13 0.60 11.20
CA SER A 130 1.60 1.83 10.54
C SER A 130 0.77 2.17 9.29
N MET A 131 0.72 3.46 8.96
CA MET A 131 0.06 4.00 7.77
C MET A 131 0.95 5.04 7.11
N GLY A 132 1.16 4.92 5.81
CA GLY A 132 1.86 5.94 5.00
C GLY A 132 3.32 6.16 5.40
N VAL A 133 3.96 5.25 6.15
CA VAL A 133 5.34 5.43 6.63
C VAL A 133 6.15 4.14 6.54
N CYS A 134 7.46 4.29 6.36
CA CYS A 134 8.43 3.25 6.66
C CYS A 134 8.81 3.37 8.13
N SER A 135 8.09 2.67 9.00
CA SER A 135 8.30 2.71 10.45
C SER A 135 9.70 2.24 10.84
N ASP A 136 10.38 2.99 11.69
CA ASP A 136 11.64 2.61 12.31
C ASP A 136 11.47 2.38 13.83
N SER A 137 12.58 2.35 14.57
CA SER A 137 12.60 2.13 16.03
C SER A 137 12.66 3.43 16.84
N SER A 138 12.44 4.59 16.19
CA SER A 138 12.38 5.87 16.86
C SER A 138 11.15 5.96 17.79
N PRO A 139 11.25 6.76 18.87
CA PRO A 139 10.13 6.93 19.79
C PRO A 139 9.03 7.85 19.24
N GLY A 140 9.33 8.64 18.21
CA GLY A 140 8.33 9.49 17.58
C GLY A 140 7.33 8.64 16.78
N GLN A 141 6.09 9.12 16.71
CA GLN A 141 5.04 8.44 15.95
C GLN A 141 4.76 9.08 14.59
N PHE A 142 5.53 10.10 14.25
CA PHE A 142 5.34 10.99 13.09
C PHE A 142 6.66 11.48 12.46
N ASP A 143 7.80 11.03 12.98
CA ASP A 143 9.16 11.32 12.51
C ASP A 143 9.67 10.29 11.49
N ASP A 144 8.95 9.19 11.31
CA ASP A 144 9.24 8.20 10.30
C ASP A 144 9.22 8.76 8.86
N LEU A 145 9.97 8.07 7.99
CA LEU A 145 9.99 8.38 6.57
C LEU A 145 8.60 8.17 5.96
N LYS A 146 8.00 9.26 5.45
CA LYS A 146 6.67 9.23 4.82
C LYS A 146 6.74 8.64 3.41
N VAL A 147 5.74 7.84 3.06
CA VAL A 147 5.55 7.27 1.72
C VAL A 147 4.33 7.92 1.09
N GLU A 148 4.51 8.51 -0.09
CA GLU A 148 3.44 9.15 -0.84
C GLU A 148 2.32 8.15 -1.18
N THR A 149 1.07 8.54 -0.92
CA THR A 149 -0.11 7.74 -1.30
C THR A 149 -0.59 8.08 -2.72
N ILE A 150 -1.41 7.21 -3.31
CA ILE A 150 -1.99 7.47 -4.63
C ILE A 150 -2.86 8.72 -4.65
N ALA A 151 -3.58 9.03 -3.57
CA ALA A 151 -4.40 10.24 -3.46
C ALA A 151 -3.53 11.50 -3.52
N GLU A 152 -2.39 11.49 -2.83
CA GLU A 152 -1.41 12.57 -2.87
C GLU A 152 -0.74 12.70 -4.22
N LEU A 153 -0.34 11.57 -4.81
CA LEU A 153 0.32 11.50 -6.11
C LEU A 153 -0.55 12.08 -7.22
N VAL A 154 -1.80 11.64 -7.34
CA VAL A 154 -2.71 12.12 -8.41
C VAL A 154 -3.11 13.57 -8.20
N THR A 155 -3.22 14.02 -6.95
CA THR A 155 -3.49 15.44 -6.65
C THR A 155 -2.29 16.30 -7.02
N ARG A 156 -1.07 15.90 -6.64
CA ARG A 156 0.17 16.66 -6.85
C ARG A 156 0.59 16.72 -8.32
N ILE A 157 0.54 15.58 -9.03
CA ILE A 157 1.08 15.47 -10.40
C ILE A 157 0.01 15.83 -11.43
N LEU A 158 -1.23 15.36 -11.23
CA LEU A 158 -2.28 15.44 -12.25
C LEU A 158 -3.36 16.47 -11.90
N GLY A 159 -3.33 17.06 -10.71
CA GLY A 159 -4.39 17.96 -10.24
C GLY A 159 -5.75 17.27 -10.10
N MET A 160 -5.77 15.95 -9.96
CA MET A 160 -7.01 15.18 -9.88
C MET A 160 -7.66 15.32 -8.50
N HIS A 161 -8.98 15.18 -8.49
CA HIS A 161 -9.74 15.05 -7.25
C HIS A 161 -9.74 13.60 -6.77
N TRP A 162 -9.85 13.42 -5.46
CA TRP A 162 -10.00 12.14 -4.80
C TRP A 162 -11.18 12.20 -3.83
N GLY A 163 -11.69 11.03 -3.45
CA GLY A 163 -12.72 10.91 -2.42
C GLY A 163 -12.73 9.51 -1.82
N ALA A 164 -13.22 9.40 -0.59
CA ALA A 164 -13.38 8.15 0.11
C ALA A 164 -14.81 8.03 0.64
N ALA A 165 -15.41 6.86 0.43
CA ALA A 165 -16.69 6.49 1.03
C ALA A 165 -16.47 5.20 1.83
N THR A 166 -16.96 5.17 3.07
CA THR A 166 -16.77 4.04 3.97
C THR A 166 -17.96 3.88 4.90
N THR A 167 -18.25 2.65 5.31
CA THR A 167 -19.18 2.34 6.40
C THR A 167 -18.49 2.31 7.77
N ALA A 168 -17.16 2.30 7.79
CA ALA A 168 -16.38 2.38 9.02
C ALA A 168 -16.34 3.82 9.55
N ASN A 169 -15.84 3.99 10.78
CA ASN A 169 -15.54 5.32 11.28
C ASN A 169 -14.50 6.00 10.38
N LEU A 170 -14.60 7.33 10.25
CA LEU A 170 -13.69 8.11 9.41
C LEU A 170 -12.22 7.94 9.85
N ASN A 171 -11.97 7.83 11.16
CA ASN A 171 -10.66 7.55 11.73
C ASN A 171 -10.26 6.06 11.71
N GLY A 172 -11.05 5.22 11.05
CA GLY A 172 -10.72 3.82 10.81
C GLY A 172 -9.49 3.70 9.91
N ALA A 173 -8.74 2.61 10.06
CA ALA A 173 -7.46 2.46 9.39
C ALA A 173 -7.54 2.54 7.86
N THR A 174 -8.54 1.89 7.26
CA THR A 174 -8.73 1.83 5.80
C THR A 174 -8.99 3.20 5.14
N PRO A 175 -9.92 4.05 5.62
CA PRO A 175 -10.06 5.41 5.10
C PRO A 175 -8.91 6.34 5.54
N ALA A 176 -8.38 6.18 6.76
CA ALA A 176 -7.31 7.04 7.28
C ALA A 176 -5.99 6.90 6.52
N ALA A 177 -5.63 5.67 6.12
CA ALA A 177 -4.37 5.39 5.43
C ALA A 177 -4.24 6.04 4.04
N LEU A 178 -5.32 6.61 3.48
CA LEU A 178 -5.26 7.37 2.24
C LEU A 178 -4.42 8.64 2.37
N VAL A 179 -4.35 9.23 3.57
CA VAL A 179 -3.77 10.57 3.79
C VAL A 179 -2.99 10.70 5.09
N SER A 180 -3.00 9.68 5.94
CA SER A 180 -2.33 9.71 7.24
C SER A 180 -0.96 9.05 7.17
N HIS A 181 0.03 9.73 7.76
CA HIS A 181 1.39 9.20 7.92
C HIS A 181 1.74 9.08 9.41
N THR A 182 1.74 7.84 9.93
CA THR A 182 2.07 7.56 11.33
C THR A 182 2.43 6.08 11.52
N CYS A 183 3.35 5.76 12.44
CA CYS A 183 3.61 4.36 12.80
C CYS A 183 2.50 3.71 13.64
N SER A 184 1.51 4.48 14.09
CA SER A 184 0.45 3.99 14.97
C SER A 184 -0.95 4.48 14.58
N ARG A 185 -1.78 3.55 14.15
CA ARG A 185 -3.23 3.76 13.90
C ARG A 185 -4.05 4.17 15.13
N SER A 186 -3.48 4.16 16.32
CA SER A 186 -4.16 4.57 17.55
C SER A 186 -4.17 6.08 17.76
N ASN A 187 -3.45 6.85 16.93
CA ASN A 187 -3.38 8.31 17.02
C ASN A 187 -4.61 9.00 16.41
N TYR A 188 -5.80 8.71 16.93
CA TYR A 188 -7.06 9.15 16.31
C TYR A 188 -7.18 10.67 16.12
N GLY A 189 -6.72 11.47 17.09
CA GLY A 189 -6.77 12.94 16.99
C GLY A 189 -5.97 13.47 15.80
N PRO A 190 -4.64 13.21 15.73
CA PRO A 190 -3.83 13.55 14.57
C PRO A 190 -4.34 12.96 13.25
N ILE A 191 -4.83 11.71 13.26
CA ILE A 191 -5.40 11.07 12.06
C ILE A 191 -6.60 11.86 11.52
N ILE A 192 -7.52 12.30 12.38
CA ILE A 192 -8.65 13.13 11.94
C ILE A 192 -8.15 14.45 11.35
N ALA A 193 -7.11 15.05 11.94
CA ALA A 193 -6.50 16.26 11.38
C ALA A 193 -5.90 16.01 9.98
N TYR A 194 -5.25 14.87 9.76
CA TYR A 194 -4.78 14.42 8.43
C TYR A 194 -5.94 14.21 7.46
N ILE A 195 -7.05 13.63 7.88
CA ILE A 195 -8.20 13.43 6.99
C ILE A 195 -8.80 14.77 6.54
N LEU A 196 -8.87 15.74 7.45
CA LEU A 196 -9.42 17.06 7.16
C LEU A 196 -8.47 17.98 6.38
N ASN A 197 -7.15 17.82 6.53
CA ASN A 197 -6.16 18.79 6.02
C ASN A 197 -4.98 18.18 5.25
N GLY A 198 -4.79 16.86 5.32
CA GLY A 198 -3.52 16.14 5.08
C GLY A 198 -2.87 16.47 3.76
N ILE A 199 -3.63 16.39 2.66
CA ILE A 199 -3.10 16.60 1.30
C ILE A 199 -2.67 18.05 1.04
N THR A 200 -3.23 19.02 1.77
CA THR A 200 -2.97 20.45 1.53
C THR A 200 -1.93 21.07 2.45
N LYS A 201 -1.76 20.56 3.69
CA LYS A 201 -0.95 21.20 4.72
C LYS A 201 0.31 20.45 5.16
N TYR A 202 0.38 19.12 4.98
CA TYR A 202 1.33 18.30 5.76
C TYR A 202 2.28 17.42 4.95
N THR A 203 2.21 17.46 3.62
CA THR A 203 2.67 16.33 2.80
C THR A 203 4.00 16.50 2.08
N TRP A 204 4.72 17.63 2.16
CA TRP A 204 5.87 17.85 1.26
C TRP A 204 7.12 18.46 1.86
N ASP A 205 7.68 17.84 2.91
CA ASP A 205 9.06 18.10 3.36
C ASP A 205 10.09 17.36 2.47
N GLU A 206 11.40 17.62 2.64
CA GLU A 206 12.48 16.94 1.89
C GLU A 206 12.58 15.42 2.17
N TYR A 207 11.86 14.93 3.18
CA TYR A 207 11.93 13.55 3.70
C TYR A 207 10.75 12.66 3.28
N VAL A 208 10.13 12.92 2.12
CA VAL A 208 9.05 12.07 1.58
C VAL A 208 9.57 11.22 0.42
N LEU A 209 9.29 9.92 0.43
CA LEU A 209 9.49 9.05 -0.74
C LEU A 209 8.42 9.38 -1.78
N LYS A 210 8.80 10.26 -2.71
CA LYS A 210 7.95 10.66 -3.85
C LYS A 210 8.12 9.68 -4.99
N PHE A 211 7.02 9.35 -5.65
CA PHE A 211 7.09 8.75 -6.96
C PHE A 211 7.61 9.81 -7.94
N SER A 212 8.72 9.48 -8.62
CA SER A 212 9.17 10.22 -9.80
C SER A 212 8.07 10.14 -10.86
N SER A 213 7.84 11.24 -11.57
CA SER A 213 6.87 11.33 -12.67
C SER A 213 6.89 10.07 -13.55
N PHE A 214 5.70 9.56 -13.85
CA PHE A 214 5.46 8.45 -14.78
C PHE A 214 6.11 8.67 -16.14
#